data_AF-A0A259U1H9-F1
#
_entry.id   AF-A0A259U1H9-F1
#
_cell.length_a   1.000
_cell.length_b   1.000
_cell.length_c   1.000
_cell.angle_alpha   90.00
_cell.angle_beta   90.00
_cell.angle_gamma   90.00
#
_symmetry.space_group_name_H-M   'P 1'
#
loop_
_entity.id
_entity.type
_entity.pdbx_description
1 polymer ?
#
loop_
_entity_poly.entity_id
_entity_poly.type
_entity_poly.pdbx_seq_one_letter_code
_entity_poly.pdbx_strand_id
1 'polypeptide(L)' 'MAIGIKVRDKESIDRALRRFKRTVNRARVLREFRDNLAFTKPSDVKRVERKEAYKKAKRASRRYY' A
#
# COMPACT_ATOMS: atom_id res chain seq x y z
N MET A 1 -3.51 2.77 -15.28
CA MET A 1 -2.13 2.25 -15.50
C MET A 1 -2.10 0.78 -15.11
N ALA A 2 -2.03 -0.14 -16.07
CA ALA A 2 -2.07 -1.57 -15.79
C ALA A 2 -0.73 -2.04 -15.20
N ILE A 3 -0.78 -2.70 -14.04
CA ILE A 3 0.41 -3.26 -13.39
C ILE A 3 0.67 -4.64 -14.01
N GLY A 4 1.35 -4.65 -15.15
CA GLY A 4 1.84 -5.87 -15.79
C GLY A 4 3.29 -6.14 -15.39
N ILE A 5 3.59 -7.33 -14.86
CA ILE A 5 4.97 -7.77 -14.61
C ILE A 5 5.39 -8.74 -15.70
N LYS A 6 6.48 -8.39 -16.40
CA LYS A 6 7.12 -9.31 -17.35
C LYS A 6 7.89 -10.39 -16.57
N VAL A 7 7.50 -11.65 -16.78
CA VAL A 7 8.24 -12.81 -16.28
C VAL A 7 9.52 -12.95 -17.11
N ARG A 8 10.64 -13.25 -16.44
CA ARG A 8 11.95 -13.44 -17.10
C ARG A 8 12.18 -14.94 -17.31
N ASP A 9 12.92 -15.30 -18.36
CA ASP A 9 13.06 -16.69 -18.85
C ASP A 9 13.71 -17.69 -17.87
N LYS A 10 14.37 -17.21 -16.81
CA LYS A 10 14.99 -18.05 -15.76
C LYS A 10 14.48 -17.78 -14.34
N GLU A 11 13.32 -17.14 -14.19
CA GLU A 11 12.72 -16.95 -12.88
C GLU A 11 11.81 -18.13 -12.49
N SER A 12 11.96 -18.60 -11.25
CA SER A 12 10.97 -19.46 -10.61
C SER A 12 9.64 -18.70 -10.48
N ILE A 13 8.53 -19.40 -10.75
CA ILE A 13 7.16 -18.89 -10.68
C ILE A 13 6.88 -18.17 -9.35
N ASP A 14 7.38 -18.71 -8.23
CA ASP A 14 7.22 -18.11 -6.90
C ASP A 14 7.90 -16.75 -6.75
N ARG A 15 9.02 -16.52 -7.44
CA ARG A 15 9.68 -15.20 -7.44
C ARG A 15 8.86 -14.19 -8.24
N ALA A 16 8.30 -14.60 -9.37
CA ALA A 16 7.41 -13.76 -10.18
C ALA A 16 6.15 -13.35 -9.38
N LEU A 17 5.50 -14.30 -8.70
CA LEU A 17 4.33 -14.04 -7.85
C LEU A 17 4.64 -13.09 -6.68
N ARG A 18 5.80 -13.25 -6.04
CA ARG A 18 6.23 -12.35 -4.96
C ARG A 18 6.48 -10.93 -5.47
N ARG A 19 7.10 -10.76 -6.65
CA ARG A 19 7.25 -9.43 -7.28
C ARG A 19 5.89 -8.83 -7.60
N PHE A 20 4.98 -9.62 -8.15
CA PHE A 20 3.60 -9.18 -8.43
C PHE A 20 2.91 -8.65 -7.19
N LYS A 21 2.87 -9.45 -6.13
CA LYS A 21 2.29 -9.03 -4.85
C LYS A 21 2.95 -7.76 -4.31
N ARG A 22 4.28 -7.62 -4.40
CA ARG A 22 5.01 -6.43 -3.94
C ARG A 22 4.66 -5.19 -4.77
N THR A 23 4.59 -5.31 -6.10
CA THR A 23 4.26 -4.20 -6.99
C THR A 23 2.81 -3.75 -6.80
N VAL A 24 1.86 -4.68 -6.70
CA VAL A 24 0.44 -4.38 -6.43
C VAL A 24 0.28 -3.68 -5.08
N ASN A 25 0.95 -4.18 -4.03
CA ASN A 25 0.92 -3.56 -2.71
C ASN A 25 1.57 -2.16 -2.71
N ARG A 26 2.66 -1.98 -3.46
CA ARG A 26 3.34 -0.68 -3.59
C ARG A 26 2.46 0.35 -4.30
N ALA A 27 1.78 -0.08 -5.36
CA ALA A 27 0.90 0.77 -6.13
C ALA A 27 -0.42 1.10 -5.43
N ARG A 28 -0.73 0.46 -4.29
CA ARG A 28 -1.91 0.76 -3.44
C ARG A 28 -3.26 0.67 -4.16
N VAL A 29 -3.33 0.05 -5.33
CA VAL A 29 -4.55 -0.09 -6.16
C VAL A 29 -5.73 -0.66 -5.39
N LEU A 30 -5.51 -1.73 -4.61
CA LEU A 30 -6.58 -2.33 -3.80
C LEU A 30 -7.03 -1.43 -2.64
N ARG A 31 -6.18 -0.53 -2.15
CA ARG A 31 -6.57 0.42 -1.12
C ARG A 31 -7.38 1.56 -1.73
N GLU A 32 -6.89 2.14 -2.82
CA GLU A 32 -7.59 3.20 -3.56
C GLU A 32 -8.97 2.74 -4.04
N PHE A 33 -9.07 1.51 -4.55
CA PHE A 33 -10.36 0.93 -4.91
C PHE A 33 -11.31 0.90 -3.71
N ARG A 34 -10.86 0.44 -2.53
CA ARG A 34 -11.68 0.40 -1.31
C ARG A 34 -12.05 1.78 -0.80
N ASP A 35 -11.11 2.72 -0.83
CA ASP A 35 -11.32 4.11 -0.40
C ASP A 35 -12.37 4.81 -1.28
N ASN A 36 -12.45 4.42 -2.57
CA ASN A 36 -13.41 4.95 -3.55
C ASN A 36 -14.75 4.20 -3.61
N LEU A 37 -14.93 3.10 -2.87
CA LEU A 37 -16.20 2.33 -2.88
C LEU A 37 -17.38 3.14 -2.32
N ALA A 38 -17.11 4.09 -1.42
CA ALA A 38 -18.14 4.89 -0.77
C ALA A 38 -17.66 6.33 -0.57
N PHE A 39 -18.61 7.28 -0.57
CA PHE A 39 -18.30 8.66 -0.24
C PHE A 39 -17.84 8.78 1.21
N THR A 40 -16.62 9.29 1.40
CA THR A 40 -16.09 9.63 2.72
C THR A 40 -15.99 11.13 2.85
N LYS A 41 -16.59 11.70 3.91
CA LYS A 41 -16.57 13.14 4.15
C LYS A 41 -15.12 13.64 4.30
N PRO A 42 -14.75 14.82 3.76
CA PRO A 42 -13.38 15.34 3.85
C PRO A 42 -12.85 15.47 5.29
N SER A 43 -13.74 15.73 6.26
CA SER A 43 -13.36 15.79 7.68
C SER A 43 -12.90 14.45 8.23
N ASP A 44 -13.53 13.35 7.80
CA ASP A 44 -13.19 12.01 8.25
C ASP A 44 -11.88 11.53 7.64
N VAL A 45 -11.63 11.84 6.37
CA VAL A 45 -10.33 11.62 5.71
C VAL A 45 -9.20 12.28 6.53
N LYS A 46 -9.33 13.59 6.81
CA LYS A 46 -8.34 14.34 7.61
C LYS A 46 -8.15 13.76 9.01
N ARG A 47 -9.23 13.25 9.64
CA ARG A 47 -9.15 12.64 10.97
C ARG A 47 -8.38 11.32 10.94
N VAL A 48 -8.61 10.47 9.94
CA VAL A 48 -7.89 9.21 9.74
C VAL A 48 -6.42 9.48 9.47
N GLU A 49 -6.09 10.40 8.56
CA GLU A 49 -4.71 10.77 8.22
C GLU A 49 -3.91 11.24 9.43
N ARG A 50 -4.48 12.12 10.27
CA ARG A 50 -3.83 12.56 11.52
C ARG A 50 -3.55 11.41 12.47
N LYS A 51 -4.49 10.48 12.62
CA LYS A 51 -4.33 9.29 13.47
C LYS A 51 -3.24 8.37 12.95
N GLU A 52 -3.16 8.19 11.63
CA GLU A 52 -2.09 7.39 10.99
C GLU A 52 -0.72 8.05 11.13
N ALA A 53 -0.62 9.37 10.94
CA ALA A 53 0.60 10.13 11.12
C ALA A 53 1.14 9.99 12.55
N TYR A 54 0.28 10.14 13.57
CA TYR A 54 0.65 9.93 14.97
C TYR A 54 1.15 8.50 15.23
N LYS A 55 0.46 7.49 14.72
CA LYS A 55 0.90 6.09 14.84
C LYS A 55 2.27 5.87 14.20
N LYS A 56 2.54 6.48 13.04
CA LYS A 56 3.82 6.38 12.33
C LYS A 56 4.95 7.06 13.13
N ALA A 57 4.70 8.26 13.66
CA ALA A 57 5.66 8.97 14.51
C ALA A 57 6.00 8.16 15.77
N LYS A 58 5.00 7.60 16.46
CA LYS A 58 5.20 6.74 17.64
C LYS A 58 6.00 5.46 17.33
N ARG A 59 5.83 4.88 16.13
CA ARG A 59 6.63 3.72 15.69
C ARG A 59 8.07 4.11 15.39
N ALA A 60 8.28 5.29 14.81
CA ALA A 60 9.62 5.79 14.51
C ALA A 60 10.40 6.08 15.80
N SER A 61 9.79 6.75 16.78
CA SER A 61 10.45 7.05 18.06
C SER A 61 10.85 5.78 18.83
N ARG A 62 9.99 4.76 18.84
CA ARG A 62 10.29 3.43 19.42
C ARG A 62 11.43 2.68 18.76
N ARG A 63 11.83 3.04 17.54
CA ARG A 63 12.93 2.40 16.82
C ARG A 63 14.30 3.03 17.14
N TYR A 64 14.29 4.26 17.66
CA TYR A 64 15.49 5.04 17.98
C TYR A 64 15.97 4.87 19.43
N TYR A 65 15.13 4.31 20.30
CA TYR A 65 15.51 3.77 21.61
C TYR A 65 15.67 2.26 21.50
#